data_AF-A0A815NPL6-F1
#
_entry.id   AF-A0A815NPL6-F1
#
_cell.length_a   1.000
_cell.length_b   1.000
_cell.length_c   1.000
_cell.angle_alpha   90.00
_cell.angle_beta   90.00
_cell.angle_gamma   90.00
#
_symmetry.space_group_name_H-M   'P 1'
#
loop_
_entity.id
_entity.type
_entity.pdbx_description
1 polymer ?
#
loop_
_entity_poly.entity_id
_entity_poly.type
_entity_poly.pdbx_seq_one_letter_code
_entity_poly.pdbx_strand_id
1 'polypeptide(L)'
;MSIYSEPFYTSPTGYKMCFRLYLNGDGNARGTHLSLFLVIMRSEYDAIIHWPFKYKVKFTLLNQLQSDSPSKCFWPDVNSTCFQRPRTNMNIPSGIPKFFPLVIFKQTYDEYVQNDTMFIKVEVDFISERPKLVFIPGVSELANDEKHADIIHENIERMVSLR
;
A
#
# COMPACT_ATOMS: atom_id res chain seq x y z
N MET A 1 17.81 0.99 9.22
CA MET A 1 17.97 0.25 7.95
C MET A 1 16.59 0.00 7.36
N SER A 2 16.45 0.05 6.04
CA SER A 2 15.19 -0.20 5.33
C SER A 2 15.47 -1.03 4.09
N ILE A 3 14.50 -1.82 3.66
CA ILE A 3 14.58 -2.68 2.47
C ILE A 3 13.62 -2.13 1.43
N TYR A 4 14.02 -2.14 0.16
CA TYR A 4 13.15 -1.83 -0.97
C TYR A 4 12.75 -3.13 -1.67
N SER A 5 11.51 -3.22 -2.11
CA SER A 5 11.12 -4.26 -3.07
C SER A 5 11.72 -3.98 -4.44
N GLU A 6 11.77 -5.01 -5.28
CA GLU A 6 11.87 -4.80 -6.72
C GLU A 6 10.70 -3.93 -7.22
N PRO A 7 10.92 -3.12 -8.27
CA PRO A 7 9.85 -2.38 -8.90
C PRO A 7 8.79 -3.30 -9.51
N PHE A 8 7.53 -2.92 -9.39
CA PHE A 8 6.39 -3.58 -10.00
C PHE A 8 5.47 -2.55 -10.65
N TYR A 9 4.58 -3.03 -11.52
CA TYR A 9 3.67 -2.18 -12.28
C TYR A 9 2.22 -2.55 -12.01
N THR A 10 1.35 -1.54 -12.05
CA THR A 10 -0.11 -1.71 -11.99
C THR A 10 -0.75 -2.05 -13.33
N SER A 11 0.04 -2.30 -14.37
CA SER A 11 -0.34 -2.85 -15.68
C SER A 11 0.89 -2.70 -16.57
N PRO A 12 0.95 -3.33 -17.76
CA PRO A 12 2.09 -3.16 -18.67
C PRO A 12 2.44 -1.68 -18.97
N THR A 13 1.43 -0.79 -18.96
CA THR A 13 1.58 0.66 -19.19
C THR A 13 1.15 1.50 -17.99
N GLY A 14 1.16 0.92 -16.79
CA GLY A 14 0.60 1.52 -15.58
C GLY A 14 1.61 2.28 -14.73
N TYR A 15 1.24 2.54 -13.47
CA TYR A 15 2.12 3.14 -12.48
C TYR A 15 3.26 2.18 -12.16
N LYS A 16 4.51 2.68 -12.22
CA LYS A 16 5.67 1.98 -11.68
C LYS A 16 5.81 2.30 -10.20
N MET A 17 5.94 1.28 -9.37
CA MET A 17 5.98 1.43 -7.92
C MET A 17 6.96 0.45 -7.30
N CYS A 18 7.41 0.75 -6.09
CA CYS A 18 8.00 -0.24 -5.19
C CYS A 18 7.49 0.03 -3.77
N PHE A 19 7.82 -0.81 -2.81
CA PHE A 19 7.62 -0.48 -1.41
C PHE A 19 8.93 -0.40 -0.64
N ARG A 20 8.89 0.32 0.48
CA ARG A 20 9.98 0.44 1.42
C ARG A 20 9.53 -0.09 2.79
N LEU A 21 10.21 -1.12 3.28
CA LEU A 21 9.95 -1.74 4.57
C LEU A 21 11.03 -1.35 5.59
N TYR A 22 10.61 -1.04 6.80
CA TYR A 22 11.47 -0.88 7.96
C TYR A 22 11.14 -1.95 8.99
N LEU A 23 12.02 -2.94 9.10
CA LEU A 23 11.86 -4.07 10.03
C LEU A 23 11.90 -3.66 11.51
N ASN A 24 12.52 -2.52 11.83
CA ASN A 24 12.53 -1.96 13.19
C ASN A 24 11.75 -0.65 13.29
N GLY A 25 10.83 -0.42 12.36
CA GLY A 25 9.99 0.77 12.29
C GLY A 25 10.71 2.06 11.87
N ASP A 26 9.90 3.08 11.58
CA ASP A 26 10.32 4.41 11.15
C ASP A 26 9.57 5.50 11.94
N GLY A 27 10.21 6.67 12.12
CA GLY A 27 9.63 7.81 12.82
C GLY A 27 9.10 7.47 14.22
N ASN A 28 7.83 7.82 14.48
CA ASN A 28 7.15 7.56 15.75
C ASN A 28 6.77 6.09 16.00
N ALA A 29 7.05 5.20 15.05
CA ALA A 29 6.82 3.77 15.14
C ALA A 29 8.13 2.97 15.33
N ARG A 30 9.28 3.65 15.31
CA ARG A 30 10.60 3.04 15.49
C ARG A 30 10.67 2.23 16.79
N GLY A 31 11.18 1.00 16.70
CA GLY A 31 11.30 0.06 17.80
C GLY A 31 9.99 -0.60 18.25
N THR A 32 8.84 -0.22 17.68
CA THR A 32 7.52 -0.71 18.13
C THR A 32 6.71 -1.42 17.06
N HIS A 33 6.85 -1.03 15.79
CA HIS A 33 6.11 -1.64 14.68
C HIS A 33 7.01 -1.87 13.47
N LEU A 34 6.66 -2.84 12.63
CA LEU A 34 7.02 -2.82 11.22
C LEU A 34 6.40 -1.57 10.58
N SER A 35 7.15 -0.85 9.75
CA SER A 35 6.64 0.30 8.98
C SER A 35 6.77 0.03 7.49
N LEU A 36 5.68 0.21 6.75
CA LEU A 36 5.61 -0.13 5.33
C LEU A 36 5.07 1.05 4.52
N PHE A 37 5.79 1.40 3.45
CA PHE A 37 5.51 2.59 2.64
C PHE A 37 5.48 2.23 1.15
N LEU A 38 4.54 2.81 0.41
CA LEU A 38 4.53 2.80 -1.04
C LEU A 38 5.46 3.89 -1.57
N VAL A 39 6.14 3.61 -2.67
CA VAL A 39 6.96 4.57 -3.41
C VAL A 39 6.48 4.58 -4.86
N ILE A 40 6.00 5.73 -5.32
CA ILE A 40 5.72 5.96 -6.74
C ILE A 40 7.06 6.23 -7.44
N MET A 41 7.34 5.47 -8.49
CA MET A 41 8.56 5.58 -9.28
C MET A 41 8.24 6.17 -10.65
N ARG A 42 9.22 6.84 -11.25
CA ARG A 42 9.09 7.36 -12.62
C ARG A 42 8.97 6.21 -13.62
N SER A 43 7.97 6.30 -14.50
CA SER A 43 7.69 5.36 -15.58
C SER A 43 7.80 6.04 -16.95
N GLU A 44 8.01 5.25 -17.99
CA GLU A 44 7.99 5.69 -19.39
C GLU A 44 6.57 6.15 -19.80
N TYR A 45 5.56 5.58 -19.14
CA TYR A 45 4.13 5.81 -19.40
C TYR A 45 3.52 6.93 -18.54
N ASP A 46 4.32 7.65 -17.73
CA ASP A 46 3.82 8.71 -16.83
C ASP A 46 3.04 9.81 -17.55
N ALA A 47 3.28 10.00 -18.86
CA ALA A 47 2.61 11.00 -19.68
C ALA A 47 1.16 10.65 -20.06
N ILE A 48 0.80 9.36 -20.01
CA ILE A 48 -0.50 8.85 -20.48
C ILE A 48 -1.36 8.24 -19.37
N ILE A 49 -0.89 8.28 -18.12
CA ILE A 49 -1.64 7.82 -16.94
C ILE A 49 -2.15 9.01 -16.11
N HIS A 50 -3.23 8.80 -15.37
CA HIS A 50 -3.86 9.86 -14.59
C HIS A 50 -3.01 10.27 -13.37
N TRP A 51 -3.06 11.55 -13.00
CA TRP A 51 -2.40 12.08 -11.81
C TRP A 51 -3.32 13.02 -11.05
N PRO A 52 -3.19 13.13 -9.72
CA PRO A 52 -2.29 12.35 -8.85
C PRO A 52 -2.75 10.90 -8.66
N PHE A 53 -1.85 10.02 -8.18
CA PHE A 53 -2.20 8.65 -7.79
C PHE A 53 -3.18 8.70 -6.60
N LYS A 54 -4.39 8.15 -6.77
CA LYS A 54 -5.52 8.34 -5.84
C LYS A 54 -6.17 7.03 -5.36
N TYR A 55 -5.68 5.89 -5.82
CA TYR A 55 -6.29 4.58 -5.64
C TYR A 55 -6.01 4.03 -4.24
N LYS A 56 -6.98 3.33 -3.65
CA LYS A 56 -6.82 2.73 -2.32
C LYS A 56 -5.73 1.66 -2.39
N VAL A 57 -4.84 1.68 -1.41
CA VAL A 57 -3.73 0.73 -1.30
C VAL A 57 -3.95 -0.12 -0.06
N LYS A 58 -3.84 -1.43 -0.20
CA LYS A 58 -3.87 -2.39 0.90
C LYS A 58 -2.54 -3.12 0.98
N PHE A 59 -1.98 -3.15 2.18
CA PHE A 59 -0.83 -3.96 2.53
C PHE A 59 -1.27 -5.12 3.39
N THR A 60 -0.74 -6.30 3.12
CA THR A 60 -1.01 -7.52 3.87
C THR A 60 0.31 -8.22 4.19
N LEU A 61 0.53 -8.54 5.45
CA LEU A 61 1.63 -9.40 5.88
C LEU A 61 1.11 -10.84 5.83
N LEU A 62 1.67 -11.65 4.94
CA LEU A 62 1.15 -13.00 4.72
C LEU A 62 1.61 -13.96 5.81
N ASN A 63 0.63 -14.60 6.45
CA ASN A 63 0.85 -15.74 7.33
C ASN A 63 1.11 -16.99 6.48
N GLN A 64 2.23 -17.67 6.71
CA GLN A 64 2.69 -18.81 5.92
C GLN A 64 2.16 -20.16 6.43
N LEU A 65 1.40 -20.18 7.53
CA LEU A 65 0.84 -21.39 8.15
C LEU A 65 -0.69 -21.52 7.96
N GLN A 66 -1.25 -20.86 6.93
CA GLN A 66 -2.69 -20.89 6.59
C GLN A 66 -3.63 -20.33 7.67
N SER A 67 -3.15 -19.35 8.44
CA SER A 67 -3.96 -18.54 9.35
C SER A 67 -4.28 -17.16 8.74
N ASP A 68 -5.06 -16.35 9.45
CA ASP A 68 -5.42 -15.00 9.04
C ASP A 68 -4.18 -14.13 8.83
N SER A 69 -4.16 -13.43 7.69
CA SER A 69 -3.09 -12.50 7.32
C SER A 69 -3.49 -11.06 7.63
N PRO A 70 -2.83 -10.38 8.58
CA PRO A 70 -3.19 -9.03 8.97
C PRO A 70 -2.96 -8.05 7.81
N SER A 71 -3.96 -7.20 7.57
CA SER A 71 -3.92 -6.19 6.51
C SER A 71 -4.32 -4.80 6.99
N LYS A 72 -3.77 -3.78 6.34
CA LYS A 72 -4.17 -2.38 6.54
C LYS A 72 -4.22 -1.66 5.22
N CYS A 73 -5.19 -0.75 5.10
CA CYS A 73 -5.39 0.06 3.91
C CYS A 73 -5.09 1.53 4.21
N PHE A 74 -4.71 2.28 3.19
CA PHE A 74 -4.73 3.74 3.24
C PHE A 74 -5.20 4.33 1.89
N TRP A 75 -5.69 5.56 1.96
CA TRP A 75 -6.03 6.37 0.80
C TRP A 75 -4.94 7.41 0.56
N PRO A 76 -4.32 7.46 -0.63
CA PRO A 76 -3.36 8.50 -0.97
C PRO A 76 -3.94 9.91 -0.78
N ASP A 77 -3.15 10.80 -0.20
CA ASP A 77 -3.48 12.22 -0.16
C ASP A 77 -3.10 12.87 -1.50
N VAL A 78 -4.12 13.25 -2.27
CA VAL A 78 -3.97 13.85 -3.60
C VAL A 78 -3.25 15.20 -3.59
N ASN A 79 -3.15 15.86 -2.43
CA ASN A 79 -2.40 17.10 -2.27
C ASN A 79 -0.93 16.86 -1.90
N SER A 80 -0.57 15.64 -1.48
CA SER A 80 0.78 15.29 -1.10
C SER A 80 1.67 15.13 -2.32
N THR A 81 2.91 15.59 -2.21
CA THR A 81 3.96 15.43 -3.23
C THR A 81 4.34 13.95 -3.44
N CYS A 82 4.06 13.08 -2.47
CA CYS A 82 4.34 11.63 -2.56
C CYS A 82 3.58 10.94 -3.70
N PHE A 83 2.42 11.48 -4.09
CA PHE A 83 1.51 10.86 -5.06
C PHE A 83 1.32 11.68 -6.34
N GLN A 84 2.07 12.77 -6.50
CA GLN A 84 2.11 13.53 -7.75
C GLN A 84 2.90 12.77 -8.81
N ARG A 85 2.75 13.22 -10.07
CA ARG A 85 3.59 12.74 -11.18
C ARG A 85 5.08 12.89 -10.82
N PRO A 86 5.87 11.79 -10.85
CA PRO A 86 7.28 11.83 -10.52
C PRO A 86 8.05 12.83 -11.38
N ARG A 87 8.85 13.67 -10.71
CA ARG A 87 9.83 14.57 -11.35
C ARG A 87 11.27 14.03 -11.22
N THR A 88 11.48 13.07 -10.34
CA THR A 88 12.72 12.35 -10.07
C THR A 88 12.46 10.85 -10.21
N ASN A 89 13.47 10.00 -10.01
CA ASN A 89 13.31 8.54 -10.15
C ASN A 89 12.29 7.94 -9.16
N MET A 90 12.18 8.52 -7.96
CA MET A 90 11.28 8.08 -6.90
C MET A 90 10.70 9.30 -6.18
N ASN A 91 9.41 9.28 -5.92
CA ASN A 91 8.77 10.19 -4.99
C ASN A 91 9.17 9.85 -3.54
N ILE A 92 8.85 10.77 -2.62
CA ILE A 92 8.98 10.52 -1.18
C ILE A 92 8.03 9.35 -0.80
N PRO A 93 8.51 8.34 -0.02
CA PRO A 93 7.66 7.24 0.42
C PRO A 93 6.47 7.71 1.27
N SER A 94 5.31 7.06 1.11
CA SER A 94 4.13 7.30 1.94
C SER A 94 3.36 6.00 2.20
N GLY A 95 2.83 5.84 3.42
CA GLY A 95 2.18 4.59 3.81
C GLY A 95 1.87 4.55 5.30
N ILE A 96 2.16 3.42 5.95
CA ILE A 96 1.65 3.08 7.28
C ILE A 96 2.83 2.88 8.24
N PRO A 97 3.21 3.91 9.04
CA PRO A 97 4.28 3.77 10.03
C PRO A 97 4.01 2.67 11.06
N LYS A 98 2.78 2.57 11.56
CA LYS A 98 2.37 1.54 12.53
C LYS A 98 1.65 0.40 11.79
N PHE A 99 2.35 -0.29 10.89
CA PHE A 99 1.74 -1.36 10.09
C PHE A 99 1.43 -2.59 10.96
N PHE A 100 2.47 -3.22 11.54
CA PHE A 100 2.28 -4.41 12.37
C PHE A 100 3.14 -4.36 13.65
N PRO A 101 2.60 -4.60 14.86
CA PRO A 101 3.36 -4.48 16.11
C PRO A 101 4.51 -5.48 16.20
N LEU A 102 5.72 -5.01 16.54
CA LEU A 102 6.90 -5.87 16.68
C LEU A 102 6.80 -6.85 17.84
N VAL A 103 6.08 -6.49 18.91
CA VAL A 103 5.84 -7.39 20.05
C VAL A 103 5.11 -8.64 19.56
N ILE A 104 4.05 -8.46 18.78
CA ILE A 104 3.27 -9.57 18.21
C ILE A 104 4.12 -10.32 17.18
N PHE A 105 4.76 -9.60 16.24
CA PHE A 105 5.62 -10.21 15.23
C PHE A 105 6.71 -11.12 15.80
N LYS A 106 7.31 -10.75 16.94
CA LYS A 106 8.33 -11.58 17.60
C LYS A 106 7.72 -12.81 18.28
N GLN A 107 6.50 -12.71 18.81
CA GLN A 107 5.80 -13.84 19.44
C GLN A 107 5.31 -14.86 18.42
N THR A 108 4.95 -14.40 17.22
CA THR A 108 4.42 -15.22 16.11
C THR A 108 5.38 -15.27 14.93
N TYR A 109 6.69 -15.17 15.18
CA TYR A 109 7.72 -15.00 14.14
C TYR A 109 7.68 -16.14 13.10
N ASP A 110 7.58 -17.38 13.56
CA ASP A 110 7.53 -18.57 12.70
C ASP A 110 6.25 -18.63 11.85
N GLU A 111 5.21 -17.88 12.17
CA GLU A 111 4.02 -17.80 11.31
C GLU A 111 4.26 -16.93 10.07
N TYR A 112 5.16 -15.95 10.17
CA TYR A 112 5.38 -14.95 9.13
C TYR A 112 6.71 -15.11 8.41
N VAL A 113 7.69 -15.77 9.03
CA VAL A 113 9.02 -16.01 8.48
C VAL A 113 9.28 -17.51 8.41
N GLN A 114 9.52 -17.99 7.19
CA GLN A 114 9.87 -19.38 6.91
C GLN A 114 11.07 -19.38 5.96
N ASN A 115 12.07 -20.21 6.23
CA ASN A 115 13.32 -20.23 5.46
C ASN A 115 13.95 -18.83 5.28
N ASP A 116 14.01 -18.07 6.38
CA ASP A 116 14.51 -16.68 6.42
C ASP A 116 13.84 -15.77 5.39
N THR A 117 12.56 -16.01 5.12
CA THR A 117 11.80 -15.29 4.09
C THR A 117 10.44 -14.89 4.64
N MET A 118 10.09 -13.62 4.45
CA MET A 118 8.73 -13.10 4.69
C MET A 118 8.07 -12.64 3.39
N PHE A 119 6.74 -12.62 3.36
CA PHE A 119 5.98 -12.16 2.20
C PHE A 119 5.06 -10.99 2.54
N ILE A 120 5.14 -9.94 1.74
CA ILE A 120 4.22 -8.81 1.76
C ILE A 120 3.40 -8.83 0.48
N LYS A 121 2.07 -8.82 0.63
CA LYS A 121 1.14 -8.63 -0.48
C LYS A 121 0.69 -7.16 -0.53
N VAL A 122 0.73 -6.59 -1.73
CA VAL A 122 0.21 -5.25 -2.03
C VAL A 122 -0.94 -5.38 -3.02
N GLU A 123 -2.03 -4.69 -2.72
CA GLU A 123 -3.22 -4.61 -3.57
C GLU A 123 -3.54 -3.14 -3.84
N VAL A 124 -3.76 -2.79 -5.11
CA VAL A 124 -4.25 -1.46 -5.51
C VAL A 124 -5.64 -1.62 -6.09
N ASP A 125 -6.58 -0.93 -5.46
CA ASP A 125 -8.00 -0.98 -5.81
C ASP A 125 -8.34 0.23 -6.68
N PHE A 126 -8.56 -0.06 -7.97
CA PHE A 126 -8.89 0.92 -9.00
C PHE A 126 -10.40 1.24 -9.08
N ILE A 127 -11.23 0.50 -8.36
CA ILE A 127 -12.69 0.55 -8.45
C ILE A 127 -13.26 1.40 -7.31
N SER A 128 -12.73 1.25 -6.11
CA SER A 128 -13.27 1.95 -4.93
C SER A 128 -13.15 3.47 -5.06
N GLU A 129 -14.26 4.17 -4.86
CA GLU A 129 -14.26 5.62 -4.64
C GLU A 129 -13.80 5.95 -3.22
N ARG A 130 -13.04 7.04 -3.08
CA ARG A 130 -12.68 7.56 -1.76
C ARG A 130 -13.98 7.93 -1.04
N PRO A 131 -14.23 7.44 0.19
CA PRO A 131 -15.43 7.82 0.93
C PRO A 131 -15.52 9.34 1.01
N LYS A 132 -16.59 9.91 0.45
CA LYS A 132 -16.87 11.32 0.63
C LYS A 132 -17.25 11.49 2.09
N LEU A 133 -16.44 12.21 2.86
CA LEU A 133 -16.85 12.67 4.18
C LEU A 133 -18.00 13.64 3.98
N VAL A 134 -19.23 13.13 4.01
CA VAL A 134 -20.42 13.98 4.04
C VAL A 134 -20.57 14.45 5.47
N PHE A 135 -20.33 15.74 5.71
CA PHE A 135 -20.66 16.34 6.99
C PHE A 135 -22.17 16.55 7.03
N ILE A 136 -22.92 15.55 7.51
CA ILE A 136 -24.33 15.70 7.84
C ILE A 136 -24.40 15.98 9.35
N PRO A 137 -24.80 17.19 9.79
CA PRO A 137 -25.01 17.43 11.21
C PRO A 137 -26.07 16.47 11.74
N GLY A 138 -25.67 15.53 12.60
CA GLY A 138 -26.59 14.65 13.33
C GLY A 138 -27.00 13.33 12.67
N VAL A 139 -26.40 12.91 11.54
CA VAL A 139 -26.72 11.60 10.93
C VAL A 139 -25.45 10.87 10.50
N SER A 140 -25.21 9.68 11.05
CA SER A 140 -24.15 8.76 10.61
C SER A 140 -24.75 7.74 9.64
N GLU A 141 -24.77 8.05 8.34
CA GLU A 141 -25.07 7.05 7.33
C GLU A 141 -24.22 7.27 6.07
N LEU A 142 -23.66 6.17 5.57
CA LEU A 142 -22.85 6.12 4.35
C LEU A 142 -23.81 6.04 3.17
N ALA A 143 -23.88 7.10 2.35
CA ALA A 143 -24.59 7.05 1.08
C ALA A 143 -23.74 6.34 0.03
N ASN A 144 -24.19 5.17 -0.42
CA ASN A 144 -23.67 4.47 -1.59
C ASN A 144 -24.46 4.98 -2.82
N ASP A 145 -23.81 5.75 -3.70
CA ASP A 145 -24.35 6.05 -5.02
C ASP A 145 -23.76 5.03 -6.01
N GLU A 146 -24.51 3.98 -6.31
CA GLU A 146 -24.19 3.03 -7.38
C GLU A 146 -24.72 3.55 -8.72
N LYS A 147 -23.84 4.09 -9.59
CA LYS A 147 -24.09 4.13 -11.05
C LYS A 147 -22.80 3.93 -11.86
N HIS A 148 -22.65 2.70 -12.40
CA HIS A 148 -22.01 2.31 -13.68
C HIS A 148 -20.60 2.89 -13.93
N ALA A 149 -19.47 2.23 -13.69
CA ALA A 149 -19.05 0.83 -13.91
C ALA A 149 -19.11 0.38 -15.38
N ASP A 150 -18.28 0.99 -16.22
CA ASP A 150 -17.71 0.38 -17.43
C ASP A 150 -16.25 0.80 -17.56
N ILE A 151 -15.35 -0.08 -17.08
CA ILE A 151 -14.02 -0.43 -17.60
C ILE A 151 -13.46 -1.43 -16.58
N ILE A 152 -13.39 -2.68 -17.00
CA ILE A 152 -12.78 -3.78 -16.25
C ILE A 152 -11.29 -3.47 -16.07
N HIS A 153 -10.87 -3.21 -14.83
CA HIS A 153 -9.47 -3.30 -14.43
C HIS A 153 -9.35 -4.17 -13.17
N GLU A 154 -8.64 -5.27 -13.35
CA GLU A 154 -8.34 -6.31 -12.37
C GLU A 154 -7.67 -5.71 -11.13
N ASN A 155 -8.09 -6.13 -9.92
CA ASN A 155 -7.34 -5.86 -8.70
C ASN A 155 -5.95 -6.47 -8.85
N ILE A 156 -4.90 -5.64 -8.76
CA ILE A 156 -3.54 -6.15 -8.96
C ILE A 156 -2.96 -6.58 -7.63
N GLU A 157 -2.77 -7.89 -7.54
CA GLU A 157 -2.10 -8.54 -6.42
C GLU A 157 -0.62 -8.73 -6.75
N ARG A 158 0.26 -8.25 -5.88
CA ARG A 158 1.70 -8.56 -5.96
C ARG A 158 2.21 -9.05 -4.63
N MET A 159 2.80 -10.24 -4.63
CA MET A 159 3.58 -10.76 -3.51
C MET A 159 5.05 -10.39 -3.71
N VAL A 160 5.67 -9.91 -2.65
CA VAL A 160 7.11 -9.68 -2.63
C VAL A 160 7.71 -10.50 -1.50
N SER A 161 8.67 -11.33 -1.88
CA SER A 161 9.55 -12.05 -0.97
C SER A 161 10.65 -11.11 -0.50
N LEU A 162 10.87 -11.06 0.81
CA LEU A 162 11.97 -10.32 1.42
C LEU A 162 12.84 -11.34 2.16
N ARG A 163 14.12 -11.37 1.78
CA ARG A 163 15.21 -12.11 2.42
C ARG A 163 16.14 -11.10 3.09
#